data_AF-A0A8T4E4U9-F1
#
_entry.id   AF-A0A8T4E4U9-F1
#
_cell.length_a   1.000
_cell.length_b   1.000
_cell.length_c   1.000
_cell.angle_alpha   90.00
_cell.angle_beta   90.00
_cell.angle_gamma   90.00
#
_symmetry.space_group_name_H-M   'P 1'
#
loop_
_entity.id
_entity.type
_entity.pdbx_description
1 polymer ?
#
loop_
_entity_poly.entity_id
_entity_poly.type
_entity_poly.pdbx_seq_one_letter_code
_entity_poly.pdbx_strand_id
1 'polypeptide(L)'
;MVLRKKTGPSDFDSDYYYVDDDCLKLEGILRTRTEFSSCRIKRLSVVDTFGGNPPSSEDPFAVISGEESLMVWVYPWELEALSNPDNLLAYLTVESERTKIGDKYDYTILILGVLIIFMAFTLVTSILFSIGYILNSFQSGVIVVLVITSIGIAFAFYRTLKQKRNLLVDLDIRYARETTEFREALRILSNLSDRYDLMDITKYVRRHKTIEDALLSGS
;
A
#
# COMPACT_ATOMS: atom_id res chain seq x y z
N MET A 1 10.47 -27.48 -21.99
CA MET A 1 10.60 -28.40 -20.84
C MET A 1 10.63 -27.55 -19.59
N VAL A 2 9.48 -27.39 -18.92
CA VAL A 2 9.32 -26.49 -17.77
C VAL A 2 9.81 -27.22 -16.52
N LEU A 3 10.92 -26.77 -15.94
CA LEU A 3 11.46 -27.34 -14.71
C LEU A 3 10.69 -26.80 -13.51
N ARG A 4 9.68 -27.54 -13.04
CA ARG A 4 9.12 -27.36 -11.69
C ARG A 4 10.18 -27.80 -10.67
N LYS A 5 10.71 -26.87 -9.88
CA LYS A 5 11.59 -27.18 -8.74
C LYS A 5 10.82 -27.07 -7.43
N LYS A 6 11.01 -28.09 -6.59
CA LYS A 6 10.32 -28.37 -5.32
C LYS A 6 10.38 -27.22 -4.32
N THR A 7 9.22 -26.98 -3.72
CA THR A 7 8.86 -26.07 -2.64
C THR A 7 9.46 -26.50 -1.29
N GLY A 8 9.92 -25.52 -0.52
CA GLY A 8 10.09 -25.60 0.93
C GLY A 8 8.93 -24.87 1.63
N PRO A 9 8.65 -25.13 2.91
CA PRO A 9 7.41 -24.72 3.56
C PRO A 9 7.57 -23.43 4.37
N SER A 10 7.08 -22.32 3.82
CA SER A 10 6.39 -21.26 4.56
C SER A 10 5.46 -20.52 3.58
N ASP A 11 4.19 -20.41 3.98
CA ASP A 11 3.05 -20.09 3.13
C ASP A 11 3.04 -18.62 2.66
N PHE A 12 3.61 -18.39 1.48
CA PHE A 12 3.02 -17.50 0.47
C PHE A 12 2.38 -18.44 -0.56
N ASP A 13 1.05 -18.53 -0.58
CA ASP A 13 0.29 -19.48 -1.40
C ASP A 13 0.89 -19.60 -2.79
N SER A 14 1.48 -20.76 -3.08
CA SER A 14 2.25 -21.01 -4.31
C SER A 14 1.40 -20.91 -5.58
N ASP A 15 0.08 -20.82 -5.43
CA ASP A 15 -0.88 -20.82 -6.51
C ASP A 15 -1.08 -19.42 -7.11
N TYR A 16 -0.69 -18.36 -6.41
CA TYR A 16 -0.81 -16.97 -6.86
C TYR A 16 0.49 -16.37 -7.38
N TYR A 17 1.60 -17.12 -7.45
CA TYR A 17 2.90 -16.54 -7.81
C TYR A 17 3.71 -17.42 -8.75
N TYR A 18 4.34 -16.81 -9.75
CA TYR A 18 5.24 -17.51 -10.68
C TYR A 18 6.54 -16.73 -10.92
N VAL A 19 7.53 -17.39 -11.49
CA VAL A 19 8.84 -16.81 -11.83
C VAL A 19 9.07 -16.97 -13.33
N ASP A 20 9.29 -15.85 -14.02
CA ASP A 20 9.64 -15.78 -15.44
C ASP A 20 11.07 -15.24 -15.63
N ASP A 21 11.52 -15.13 -16.88
CA ASP A 21 12.86 -14.64 -17.20
C ASP A 21 13.08 -13.18 -16.75
N ASP A 22 12.02 -12.37 -16.70
CA ASP A 22 12.11 -10.97 -16.29
C ASP A 22 12.24 -10.83 -14.78
N CYS A 23 11.63 -11.74 -14.00
CA CYS A 23 11.88 -11.86 -12.56
C CYS A 23 13.37 -12.12 -12.29
N LEU A 24 14.00 -13.03 -13.05
CA LEU A 24 15.41 -13.36 -12.87
C LEU A 24 16.35 -12.19 -13.24
N LYS A 25 16.03 -11.45 -14.31
CA LYS A 25 16.79 -10.24 -14.68
C LYS A 25 16.68 -9.18 -13.60
N LEU A 26 15.46 -8.94 -13.11
CA LEU A 26 15.20 -7.94 -12.08
C LEU A 26 15.84 -8.32 -10.74
N GLU A 27 15.85 -9.61 -10.37
CA GLU A 27 16.63 -10.10 -9.23
C GLU A 27 18.12 -9.81 -9.38
N GLY A 28 18.67 -9.99 -10.58
CA GLY A 28 20.06 -9.66 -10.89
C GLY A 28 20.38 -8.19 -10.66
N ILE A 29 19.49 -7.29 -11.09
CA ILE A 29 19.61 -5.84 -10.87
C ILE A 29 19.53 -5.52 -9.38
N LEU A 30 18.57 -6.09 -8.65
CA LEU A 30 18.40 -5.85 -7.21
C LEU A 30 19.62 -6.28 -6.39
N ARG A 31 20.20 -7.44 -6.70
CA ARG A 31 21.34 -8.00 -5.96
C ARG A 31 22.63 -7.18 -6.07
N THR A 32 22.67 -6.15 -6.91
CA THR A 32 23.80 -5.21 -6.98
C THR A 32 23.93 -4.34 -5.73
N ARG A 33 22.85 -4.14 -4.96
CA ARG A 33 22.85 -3.41 -3.68
C ARG A 33 22.78 -4.40 -2.51
N THR A 34 23.55 -4.13 -1.46
CA THR A 34 23.56 -4.96 -0.23
C THR A 34 22.17 -5.06 0.41
N GLU A 35 21.38 -3.99 0.35
CA GLU A 35 20.03 -3.89 0.90
C GLU A 35 19.03 -4.89 0.28
N PHE A 36 19.22 -5.26 -0.99
CA PHE A 36 18.35 -6.20 -1.71
C PHE A 36 19.03 -7.54 -2.00
N SER A 37 20.17 -7.82 -1.39
CA SER A 37 20.98 -9.01 -1.65
C SER A 37 20.24 -10.33 -1.37
N SER A 38 19.33 -10.33 -0.41
CA SER A 38 18.49 -11.49 -0.05
C SER A 38 17.11 -11.48 -0.72
N CYS A 39 16.81 -10.49 -1.57
CA CYS A 39 15.50 -10.37 -2.18
C CYS A 39 15.27 -11.42 -3.28
N ARG A 40 14.00 -11.80 -3.40
CA ARG A 40 13.47 -12.64 -4.48
C ARG A 40 12.35 -11.91 -5.18
N ILE A 41 12.16 -12.18 -6.45
CA ILE A 41 11.10 -11.57 -7.24
C ILE A 41 10.20 -12.65 -7.76
N LYS A 42 8.90 -12.46 -7.53
CA LYS A 42 7.86 -13.30 -8.07
C LYS A 42 6.84 -12.41 -8.75
N ARG A 43 6.21 -12.88 -9.82
CA ARG A 43 5.11 -12.19 -10.46
C ARG A 43 3.79 -12.69 -9.91
N LEU A 44 2.86 -11.79 -9.62
CA LEU A 44 1.53 -12.13 -9.13
C LEU A 44 0.73 -12.76 -10.27
N SER A 45 0.38 -14.03 -10.15
CA SER A 45 -0.66 -14.60 -10.98
C SER A 45 -1.99 -14.08 -10.45
N VAL A 46 -2.56 -13.08 -11.11
CA VAL A 46 -3.97 -12.72 -10.93
C VAL A 46 -4.79 -13.77 -11.68
N VAL A 47 -4.72 -15.03 -11.23
CA VAL A 47 -5.70 -16.03 -11.63
C VAL A 47 -6.99 -15.59 -10.95
N ASP A 48 -7.87 -14.99 -11.73
CA ASP A 48 -9.23 -14.70 -11.29
C ASP A 48 -9.76 -15.96 -10.60
N THR A 49 -10.22 -15.79 -9.35
CA THR A 49 -10.81 -16.84 -8.49
C THR A 49 -11.95 -17.61 -9.17
N PHE A 50 -12.36 -17.22 -10.39
CA PHE A 50 -13.43 -17.78 -11.20
C PHE A 50 -13.00 -18.23 -12.61
N GLY A 51 -11.71 -18.53 -12.82
CA GLY A 51 -11.27 -19.36 -13.93
C GLY A 51 -10.48 -18.64 -15.03
N GLY A 52 -9.21 -19.02 -15.14
CA GLY A 52 -8.64 -19.42 -16.42
C GLY A 52 -7.94 -18.35 -17.26
N ASN A 53 -7.73 -17.13 -16.77
CA ASN A 53 -6.82 -16.23 -17.47
C ASN A 53 -5.36 -16.66 -17.19
N PRO A 54 -4.57 -16.94 -18.25
CA PRO A 54 -3.17 -17.24 -18.07
C PRO A 54 -2.43 -16.01 -17.50
N PRO A 55 -1.29 -16.22 -16.84
CA PRO A 55 -0.41 -15.15 -16.39
C PRO A 55 -0.20 -14.09 -17.49
N SER A 56 -0.46 -12.83 -17.17
CA SER A 56 -0.33 -11.70 -18.08
C SER A 56 1.05 -11.06 -17.94
N SER A 57 1.62 -10.58 -19.05
CA SER A 57 2.83 -9.76 -19.02
C SER A 57 2.65 -8.45 -18.23
N GLU A 58 1.40 -8.05 -17.99
CA GLU A 58 1.02 -6.86 -17.22
C GLU A 58 0.94 -7.11 -15.70
N ASP A 59 1.02 -8.38 -15.27
CA ASP A 59 0.94 -8.75 -13.86
C ASP A 59 2.08 -8.09 -13.06
N PRO A 60 1.82 -7.55 -11.86
CA PRO A 60 2.83 -6.88 -11.05
C PRO A 60 3.86 -7.86 -10.47
N PHE A 61 5.07 -7.37 -10.30
CA PHE A 61 6.15 -8.04 -9.61
C PHE A 61 6.07 -7.78 -8.11
N ALA A 62 6.01 -8.85 -7.31
CA ALA A 62 6.30 -8.82 -5.89
C ALA A 62 7.81 -8.90 -5.66
N VAL A 63 8.37 -7.86 -5.05
CA VAL A 63 9.70 -7.91 -4.45
C VAL A 63 9.54 -8.43 -3.03
N ILE A 64 10.12 -9.60 -2.77
CA ILE A 64 10.00 -10.34 -1.50
C ILE A 64 11.35 -10.30 -0.79
N SER A 65 11.34 -9.95 0.50
CA SER A 65 12.51 -9.94 1.37
C SER A 65 13.07 -11.35 1.60
N GLY A 66 14.29 -11.44 2.12
CA GLY A 66 14.88 -12.71 2.56
C GLY A 66 14.09 -13.41 3.67
N GLU A 67 13.29 -12.66 4.42
CA GLU A 67 12.36 -13.15 5.46
C GLU A 67 10.98 -13.54 4.91
N GLU A 68 10.86 -13.66 3.59
CA GLU A 68 9.61 -14.01 2.88
C GLU A 68 8.45 -13.01 3.06
N SER A 69 8.73 -11.80 3.54
CA SER A 69 7.77 -10.70 3.58
C SER A 69 7.74 -9.93 2.25
N LEU A 70 6.54 -9.59 1.77
CA LEU A 70 6.37 -8.69 0.64
C LEU A 70 6.93 -7.31 0.99
N MET A 71 7.86 -6.79 0.19
CA MET A 71 8.41 -5.45 0.35
C MET A 71 7.65 -4.42 -0.49
N VAL A 72 7.42 -4.71 -1.76
CA VAL A 72 6.77 -3.78 -2.70
C VAL A 72 6.21 -4.53 -3.90
N TRP A 73 5.11 -4.01 -4.43
CA TRP A 73 4.57 -4.36 -5.73
C TRP A 73 5.06 -3.36 -6.77
N VAL A 74 5.56 -3.87 -7.90
CA VAL A 74 6.10 -3.05 -8.98
C VAL A 74 5.42 -3.46 -10.27
N TYR A 75 4.82 -2.51 -10.97
CA TYR A 75 4.19 -2.82 -12.24
C TYR A 75 5.23 -2.90 -13.38
N PRO A 76 5.00 -3.73 -14.40
CA PRO A 76 5.91 -3.85 -15.54
C PRO A 76 6.21 -2.51 -16.21
N TRP A 77 5.21 -1.64 -16.34
CA TRP A 77 5.38 -0.32 -16.93
C TRP A 77 6.27 0.62 -16.07
N GLU A 78 6.31 0.43 -14.74
CA GLU A 78 7.21 1.19 -13.86
C GLU A 78 8.67 0.79 -14.11
N LEU A 79 8.91 -0.50 -14.35
CA LEU A 79 10.23 -1.01 -14.72
C LEU A 79 10.66 -0.51 -16.10
N GLU A 80 9.76 -0.52 -17.07
CA GLU A 80 10.03 -0.02 -18.42
C GLU A 80 10.35 1.48 -18.41
N ALA A 81 9.60 2.25 -17.63
CA ALA A 81 9.84 3.69 -17.48
C ALA A 81 11.17 3.97 -16.75
N LEU A 82 11.49 3.19 -15.70
CA LEU A 82 12.71 3.32 -14.91
C LEU A 82 13.85 2.46 -15.49
N SER A 83 14.20 2.71 -16.75
CA SER A 83 15.23 1.97 -17.47
C SER A 83 16.65 2.09 -16.86
N ASN A 84 16.89 3.08 -16.01
CA ASN A 84 18.14 3.25 -15.27
C ASN A 84 18.07 2.45 -13.95
N PRO A 85 18.96 1.45 -13.74
CA PRO A 85 19.02 0.65 -12.52
C PRO A 85 19.10 1.47 -11.23
N ASP A 86 19.85 2.57 -11.21
CA ASP A 86 19.99 3.39 -10.00
C ASP A 86 18.70 4.14 -9.64
N ASN A 87 17.97 4.63 -10.65
CA ASN A 87 16.66 5.25 -10.46
C ASN A 87 15.63 4.23 -9.96
N LEU A 88 15.65 3.02 -10.53
CA LEU A 88 14.79 1.92 -10.11
C LEU A 88 15.08 1.51 -8.67
N LEU A 89 16.34 1.32 -8.31
CA LEU A 89 16.72 0.95 -6.94
C LEU A 89 16.32 2.02 -5.93
N ALA A 90 16.58 3.30 -6.22
CA ALA A 90 16.18 4.41 -5.35
C ALA A 90 14.66 4.47 -5.17
N TYR A 91 13.89 4.24 -6.24
CA TYR A 91 12.43 4.13 -6.20
C TYR A 91 11.97 2.96 -5.31
N LEU A 92 12.54 1.77 -5.49
CA LEU A 92 12.16 0.57 -4.73
C LEU A 92 12.50 0.69 -3.24
N THR A 93 13.63 1.32 -2.89
CA THR A 93 13.97 1.60 -1.49
C THR A 93 12.86 2.43 -0.84
N VAL A 94 12.43 3.53 -1.47
CA VAL A 94 11.38 4.39 -0.91
C VAL A 94 10.04 3.67 -0.85
N GLU A 95 9.62 2.96 -1.91
CA GLU A 95 8.35 2.23 -1.86
C GLU A 95 8.36 1.12 -0.79
N SER A 96 9.49 0.45 -0.56
CA SER A 96 9.58 -0.56 0.51
C SER A 96 9.36 0.05 1.90
N GLU A 97 9.91 1.23 2.18
CA GLU A 97 9.68 1.97 3.42
C GLU A 97 8.22 2.46 3.52
N ARG A 98 7.61 2.85 2.40
CA ARG A 98 6.19 3.22 2.35
C ARG A 98 5.28 2.03 2.66
N THR A 99 5.60 0.82 2.18
CA THR A 99 4.87 -0.41 2.53
C THR A 99 4.95 -0.70 4.02
N LYS A 100 6.15 -0.61 4.62
CA LYS A 100 6.32 -0.79 6.09
C LYS A 100 5.50 0.21 6.90
N ILE A 101 5.46 1.47 6.46
CA ILE A 101 4.56 2.48 7.06
C ILE A 101 3.11 2.05 6.85
N GLY A 102 2.75 1.56 5.67
CA GLY A 102 1.45 0.97 5.35
C GLY A 102 0.97 -0.05 6.37
N ASP A 103 1.78 -1.08 6.59
CA ASP A 103 1.48 -2.24 7.46
C ASP A 103 1.36 -1.86 8.93
N LYS A 104 2.12 -0.85 9.38
CA LYS A 104 2.02 -0.32 10.75
C LYS A 104 0.63 0.28 11.04
N TYR A 105 -0.08 0.73 10.01
CA TYR A 105 -1.42 1.32 10.13
C TYR A 105 -2.46 0.33 9.60
N ASP A 106 -2.74 -0.73 10.36
CA ASP A 106 -3.82 -1.67 10.05
C ASP A 106 -5.18 -1.04 10.35
N TYR A 107 -5.88 -0.64 9.28
CA TYR A 107 -7.23 -0.08 9.35
C TYR A 107 -8.28 -1.12 9.73
N THR A 108 -7.97 -2.41 9.59
CA THR A 108 -8.89 -3.51 9.88
C THR A 108 -9.29 -3.51 11.34
N ILE A 109 -8.33 -3.32 12.25
CA ILE A 109 -8.59 -3.22 13.70
C ILE A 109 -9.49 -2.03 14.02
N LEU A 110 -9.29 -0.91 13.33
CA LEU A 110 -10.05 0.31 13.55
C LEU A 110 -11.48 0.16 13.01
N ILE A 111 -11.65 -0.38 11.81
CA ILE A 111 -12.95 -0.70 11.20
C ILE A 111 -13.71 -1.72 12.06
N LEU A 112 -13.04 -2.79 12.50
CA LEU A 112 -13.62 -3.80 13.37
C LEU A 112 -14.08 -3.19 14.70
N GLY A 113 -13.28 -2.29 15.29
CA GLY A 113 -13.65 -1.55 16.49
C GLY A 113 -14.93 -0.70 16.29
N VAL A 114 -15.05 0.00 15.16
CA VAL A 114 -16.27 0.76 14.81
C VAL A 114 -17.47 -0.17 14.66
N LEU A 115 -17.28 -1.32 14.01
CA LEU A 115 -18.34 -2.29 13.74
C LEU A 115 -18.85 -2.96 15.03
N ILE A 116 -17.95 -3.28 15.97
CA ILE A 116 -18.29 -3.80 17.30
C ILE A 116 -19.10 -2.77 18.09
N ILE A 117 -18.70 -1.50 18.09
CA ILE A 117 -19.44 -0.42 18.75
C ILE A 117 -20.84 -0.26 18.13
N PHE A 118 -20.94 -0.34 16.81
CA PHE A 118 -22.21 -0.28 16.09
C PHE A 118 -23.12 -1.48 16.41
N MET A 119 -22.59 -2.69 16.50
CA MET A 119 -23.33 -3.89 16.90
C MET A 119 -23.81 -3.84 18.36
N ALA A 120 -22.96 -3.39 19.27
CA ALA A 120 -23.35 -3.18 20.67
C ALA A 120 -24.49 -2.15 20.77
N PHE A 121 -24.46 -1.12 19.92
CA PHE A 121 -25.49 -0.09 19.83
C PHE A 121 -26.83 -0.60 19.31
N THR A 122 -26.85 -1.34 18.19
CA THR A 122 -28.10 -1.91 17.66
C THR A 122 -28.73 -2.90 18.62
N LEU A 123 -27.91 -3.66 19.35
CA LEU A 123 -28.38 -4.54 20.42
C LEU A 123 -29.02 -3.76 21.59
N VAL A 124 -28.32 -2.76 22.13
CA VAL A 124 -28.83 -1.95 23.26
C VAL A 124 -30.10 -1.20 22.88
N THR A 125 -30.16 -0.61 21.69
CA THR A 125 -31.37 0.10 21.22
C THR A 125 -32.54 -0.84 20.97
N SER A 126 -32.30 -2.04 20.42
CA SER A 126 -33.33 -3.06 20.25
C SER A 126 -33.92 -3.50 21.59
N ILE A 127 -33.08 -3.70 22.62
CA ILE A 127 -33.51 -4.04 23.98
C ILE A 127 -34.34 -2.89 24.58
N LEU A 128 -33.85 -1.65 24.49
CA LEU A 128 -34.55 -0.47 25.03
C LEU A 128 -35.89 -0.20 24.31
N PHE A 129 -35.96 -0.45 23.00
CA PHE A 129 -37.20 -0.35 22.24
C PHE A 129 -38.21 -1.41 22.67
N SER A 130 -37.74 -2.63 22.93
CA SER A 130 -38.57 -3.77 23.36
C SER A 130 -39.13 -3.62 24.78
N ILE A 131 -38.46 -2.85 25.65
CA ILE A 131 -38.89 -2.64 27.06
C ILE A 131 -40.04 -1.61 27.17
N GLY A 132 -40.39 -0.89 26.09
CA GLY A 132 -41.63 -0.12 26.01
C GLY A 132 -41.66 1.17 26.83
N TYR A 133 -41.64 2.30 26.13
CA TYR A 133 -42.31 3.56 26.49
C TYR A 133 -41.92 4.37 27.75
N ILE A 134 -41.03 3.92 28.65
CA ILE A 134 -40.78 4.69 29.90
C ILE A 134 -39.75 5.83 29.77
N LEU A 135 -38.99 5.95 28.67
CA LEU A 135 -37.81 6.82 28.68
C LEU A 135 -37.53 7.58 27.37
N ASN A 136 -38.45 8.46 26.97
CA ASN A 136 -38.21 9.40 25.86
C ASN A 136 -36.95 10.27 26.09
N SER A 137 -36.63 10.58 27.35
CA SER A 137 -35.44 11.34 27.75
C SER A 137 -34.14 10.51 27.78
N PHE A 138 -34.23 9.19 27.96
CA PHE A 138 -33.04 8.31 27.98
C PHE A 138 -32.65 7.90 26.57
N GLN A 139 -33.64 7.70 25.68
CA GLN A 139 -33.37 7.53 24.25
C GLN A 139 -32.64 8.74 23.66
N SER A 140 -33.06 9.97 23.98
CA SER A 140 -32.37 11.18 23.50
C SER A 140 -30.96 11.33 24.08
N GLY A 141 -30.75 11.03 25.37
CA GLY A 141 -29.42 11.04 25.99
C GLY A 141 -28.46 10.02 25.36
N VAL A 142 -28.94 8.80 25.09
CA VAL A 142 -28.15 7.75 24.41
C VAL A 142 -27.78 8.17 23.00
N ILE A 143 -28.72 8.75 22.23
CA ILE A 143 -28.45 9.26 20.87
C ILE A 143 -27.37 10.35 20.91
N VAL A 144 -27.42 11.28 21.87
CA VAL A 144 -26.41 12.35 21.99
C VAL A 144 -25.02 11.79 22.29
N VAL A 145 -24.90 10.86 23.24
CA VAL A 145 -23.61 10.21 23.57
C VAL A 145 -23.02 9.51 22.35
N LEU A 146 -23.84 8.91 21.50
CA LEU A 146 -23.39 8.23 20.29
C LEU A 146 -22.96 9.18 19.19
N VAL A 147 -23.66 10.29 18.99
CA VAL A 147 -23.23 11.33 18.05
C VAL A 147 -21.86 11.84 18.47
N ILE A 148 -21.66 12.13 19.76
CA ILE A 148 -20.37 12.60 20.29
C ILE A 148 -19.29 11.52 20.11
N THR A 149 -19.59 10.27 20.43
CA THR A 149 -18.64 9.15 20.31
C THR A 149 -18.28 8.87 18.86
N SER A 150 -19.24 8.90 17.94
CA SER A 150 -19.04 8.71 16.50
C SER A 150 -18.18 9.84 15.91
N ILE A 151 -18.43 11.08 16.32
CA ILE A 151 -17.59 12.23 15.95
C ILE A 151 -16.17 12.04 16.50
N GLY A 152 -16.02 11.59 17.75
CA GLY A 152 -14.72 11.32 18.36
C GLY A 152 -13.91 10.24 17.61
N ILE A 153 -14.57 9.14 17.23
CA ILE A 153 -13.99 8.06 16.44
C ILE A 153 -13.61 8.56 15.04
N ALA A 154 -14.51 9.29 14.36
CA ALA A 154 -14.24 9.85 13.03
C ALA A 154 -13.04 10.81 13.08
N PHE A 155 -12.95 11.63 14.12
CA PHE A 155 -11.81 12.52 14.33
C PHE A 155 -10.51 11.76 14.62
N ALA A 156 -10.56 10.72 15.44
CA ALA A 156 -9.40 9.85 15.69
C ALA A 156 -8.93 9.17 14.40
N PHE A 157 -9.85 8.64 13.61
CA PHE A 157 -9.57 8.03 12.30
C PHE A 157 -8.94 9.04 11.33
N TYR A 158 -9.55 10.22 11.20
CA TYR A 158 -9.01 11.30 10.39
C TYR A 158 -7.59 11.70 10.83
N ARG A 159 -7.35 11.80 12.14
CA ARG A 159 -6.03 12.12 12.69
C ARG A 159 -5.00 11.05 12.34
N THR A 160 -5.35 9.77 12.45
CA THR A 160 -4.48 8.65 12.07
C THR A 160 -4.16 8.66 10.57
N LEU A 161 -5.17 8.88 9.71
CA LEU A 161 -4.95 9.03 8.26
C LEU A 161 -4.05 10.21 7.93
N LYS A 162 -4.27 11.36 8.58
CA LYS A 162 -3.45 12.55 8.40
C LYS A 162 -2.02 12.32 8.87
N GLN A 163 -1.82 11.65 10.00
CA GLN A 163 -0.49 11.29 10.51
C GLN A 163 0.26 10.38 9.53
N LYS A 164 -0.37 9.30 9.05
CA LYS A 164 0.23 8.41 8.04
C LYS A 164 0.60 9.19 6.78
N ARG A 165 -0.31 10.02 6.26
CA ARG A 165 -0.06 10.84 5.08
C ARG A 165 1.14 11.75 5.28
N ASN A 166 1.22 12.41 6.43
CA ASN A 166 2.34 13.30 6.75
C ASN A 166 3.67 12.53 6.84
N LEU A 167 3.68 11.33 7.42
CA LEU A 167 4.88 10.48 7.47
C LEU A 167 5.34 10.05 6.08
N LEU A 168 4.40 9.68 5.19
CA LEU A 168 4.73 9.32 3.81
C LEU A 168 5.29 10.51 3.02
N VAL A 169 4.75 11.71 3.24
CA VAL A 169 5.26 12.94 2.61
C VAL A 169 6.63 13.31 3.15
N ASP A 170 6.84 13.22 4.46
CA ASP A 170 8.16 13.48 5.09
C ASP A 170 9.22 12.50 4.59
N LEU A 171 8.87 11.22 4.45
CA LEU A 171 9.71 10.19 3.85
C LEU A 171 10.10 10.57 2.42
N ASP A 172 9.13 10.88 1.56
CA ASP A 172 9.36 11.28 0.16
C ASP A 172 10.29 12.52 0.08
N ILE A 173 10.06 13.54 0.91
CA ILE A 173 10.89 14.77 0.95
C ILE A 173 12.31 14.46 1.42
N ARG A 174 12.47 13.66 2.48
CA ARG A 174 13.79 13.29 3.01
C ARG A 174 14.63 12.58 1.96
N TYR A 175 14.07 11.55 1.33
CA TYR A 175 14.79 10.80 0.29
C TYR A 175 15.07 11.66 -0.95
N ALA A 176 14.14 12.55 -1.34
CA ALA A 176 14.36 13.49 -2.44
C ALA A 176 15.48 14.52 -2.17
N ARG A 177 15.78 14.81 -0.90
CA ARG A 177 16.92 15.65 -0.52
C ARG A 177 18.24 14.88 -0.57
N GLU A 178 18.21 13.61 -0.19
CA GLU A 178 19.40 12.76 -0.07
C GLU A 178 19.82 12.10 -1.39
N THR A 179 18.86 11.81 -2.29
CA THR A 179 19.10 11.03 -3.52
C THR A 179 18.54 11.73 -4.76
N THR A 180 19.41 12.01 -5.72
CA THR A 180 19.01 12.64 -6.99
C THR A 180 18.26 11.67 -7.90
N GLU A 181 18.60 10.39 -7.80
CA GLU A 181 18.07 9.24 -8.53
C GLU A 181 16.58 9.04 -8.21
N PHE A 182 16.19 9.22 -6.94
CA PHE A 182 14.79 9.13 -6.54
C PHE A 182 13.94 10.26 -7.12
N ARG A 183 14.48 11.50 -7.13
CA ARG A 183 13.78 12.64 -7.75
C ARG A 183 13.59 12.41 -9.25
N GLU A 184 14.63 11.94 -9.91
CA GLU A 184 14.57 11.67 -11.35
C GLU A 184 13.61 10.52 -11.65
N ALA A 185 13.60 9.45 -10.83
CA ALA A 185 12.62 8.37 -10.94
C ALA A 185 11.18 8.90 -10.85
N LEU A 186 10.87 9.72 -9.84
CA LEU A 186 9.54 10.32 -9.69
C LEU A 186 9.19 11.28 -10.84
N ARG A 187 10.15 12.04 -11.34
CA ARG A 187 9.97 12.93 -12.49
C ARG A 187 9.61 12.12 -13.73
N ILE A 188 10.35 11.05 -14.03
CA ILE A 188 10.07 10.16 -15.15
C ILE A 188 8.66 9.58 -15.02
N LEU A 189 8.33 8.99 -13.87
CA LEU A 189 7.01 8.40 -13.63
C LEU A 189 5.87 9.42 -13.71
N SER A 190 6.08 10.67 -13.25
CA SER A 190 5.06 11.73 -13.32
C SER A 190 4.81 12.26 -14.74
N ASN A 191 5.77 12.09 -15.65
CA ASN A 191 5.68 12.58 -17.03
C ASN A 191 5.21 11.50 -18.01
N LEU A 192 4.88 10.29 -17.52
CA LEU A 192 4.24 9.28 -18.35
C LEU A 192 2.87 9.81 -18.80
N SER A 193 2.65 9.80 -20.12
CA SER A 193 1.37 10.21 -20.71
C SER A 193 0.32 9.09 -20.64
N ASP A 194 -0.92 9.36 -21.09
CA ASP A 194 -2.18 8.57 -21.05
C ASP A 194 -2.13 7.07 -21.44
N ARG A 195 -0.95 6.45 -21.61
CA ARG A 195 -0.77 5.02 -21.90
C ARG A 195 -1.02 4.11 -20.70
N TYR A 196 -1.01 4.63 -19.48
CA TYR A 196 -1.17 3.84 -18.24
C TYR A 196 -2.31 4.39 -17.39
N ASP A 197 -2.73 3.66 -16.35
CA ASP A 197 -3.85 4.04 -15.49
C ASP A 197 -3.70 5.47 -14.96
N LEU A 198 -4.62 6.36 -15.37
CA LEU A 198 -4.68 7.76 -14.98
C LEU A 198 -4.64 7.94 -13.46
N MET A 199 -5.21 6.99 -12.70
CA MET A 199 -5.23 7.06 -11.25
C MET A 199 -3.82 6.88 -10.65
N ASP A 200 -3.03 5.96 -11.19
CA ASP A 200 -1.67 5.68 -10.75
C ASP A 200 -0.70 6.78 -11.19
N ILE A 201 -0.83 7.31 -12.41
CA ILE A 201 -0.01 8.44 -12.87
C ILE A 201 -0.28 9.68 -12.00
N THR A 202 -1.55 9.96 -11.67
CA THR A 202 -1.92 11.11 -10.82
C THR A 202 -1.27 11.05 -9.43
N LYS A 203 -1.07 9.84 -8.87
CA LYS A 203 -0.34 9.65 -7.62
C LYS A 203 1.11 10.14 -7.76
N TYR A 204 1.80 9.80 -8.84
CA TYR A 204 3.18 10.24 -9.09
C TYR A 204 3.30 11.74 -9.34
N VAL A 205 2.38 12.31 -10.13
CA VAL A 205 2.30 13.77 -10.35
C VAL A 205 2.16 14.53 -9.03
N ARG A 206 1.26 14.09 -8.15
CA ARG A 206 1.08 14.73 -6.83
C ARG A 206 2.33 14.64 -5.97
N ARG A 207 3.00 13.49 -5.96
CA ARG A 207 4.24 13.28 -5.18
C ARG A 207 5.36 14.16 -5.69
N HIS A 208 5.59 14.17 -7.00
CA HIS A 208 6.59 15.03 -7.63
C HIS A 208 6.37 16.49 -7.30
N LYS A 209 5.15 17.01 -7.49
CA LYS A 209 4.80 18.39 -7.15
C LYS A 209 5.01 18.71 -5.67
N THR A 210 4.62 17.80 -4.77
CA THR A 210 4.81 17.99 -3.32
C THR A 210 6.29 18.12 -2.96
N ILE A 211 7.15 17.32 -3.59
CA ILE A 211 8.60 17.40 -3.42
C ILE A 211 9.15 18.72 -3.99
N GLU A 212 8.75 19.12 -5.19
CA GLU A 212 9.18 20.40 -5.79
C GLU A 212 8.81 21.59 -4.90
N ASP A 213 7.56 21.68 -4.44
CA ASP A 213 7.09 22.73 -3.54
C ASP A 213 7.88 22.74 -2.21
N ALA A 214 8.20 21.56 -1.66
CA ALA A 214 8.95 21.41 -0.42
C ALA A 214 10.45 21.74 -0.56
N LEU A 215 11.03 21.56 -1.75
CA LEU A 215 12.42 21.93 -2.03
C LEU A 215 12.56 23.43 -2.28
N LEU A 216 11.58 24.05 -2.97
CA LEU A 216 11.55 25.50 -3.24
C LEU A 216 11.26 26.34 -2.00
N SER A 217 10.51 25.81 -1.02
CA SER A 217 10.22 26.50 0.25
C SER A 217 11.30 26.32 1.32
N GLY A 218 12.27 25.43 1.08
CA GLY A 218 13.41 25.18 1.97
C GLY A 218 14.72 25.86 1.56
N SER A 219 14.71 26.60 0.44
CA SER A 219 15.79 27.47 -0.05
C SER A 219 15.58 28.92 0.35
#